data_AF-A0A1F5HT78-F1
#
_entry.id   AF-A0A1F5HT78-F1
#
_cell.length_a   1.000
_cell.length_b   1.000
_cell.length_c   1.000
_cell.angle_alpha   90.00
_cell.angle_beta   90.00
_cell.angle_gamma   90.00
#
_symmetry.space_group_name_H-M   'P 1'
#
loop_
_entity.id
_entity.type
_entity.pdbx_description
1 polymer ?
#
loop_
_entity_poly.entity_id
_entity_poly.type
_entity_poly.pdbx_seq_one_letter_code
_entity_poly.pdbx_strand_id
1 'polypeptide(L)'
;MLARVRQIFPLTLFTDELIVEELRIIWFRRKGPWSNEVISIMATDIACVNASSGPFFGEIHIKSLTGGPEIMVDNLLRRDVYKIRSLVEGIALSAREGLTIEDTSLDVEKQNLLRAGNIPQMT
;
A
#
# COMPACT_ATOMS: atom_id res chain seq x y z
N MET A 1 -6.59 -8.31 -10.56
CA MET A 1 -6.50 -6.85 -10.34
C MET A 1 -7.49 -6.47 -9.24
N LEU A 2 -7.02 -5.99 -8.10
CA LEU A 2 -7.81 -5.75 -6.88
C LEU A 2 -8.17 -4.28 -6.70
N ALA A 3 -7.28 -3.36 -7.07
CA ALA A 3 -7.58 -1.93 -7.10
C ALA A 3 -6.78 -1.23 -8.20
N ARG A 4 -7.30 -0.09 -8.67
CA ARG A 4 -6.57 0.86 -9.52
C ARG A 4 -6.96 2.25 -9.13
N VAL A 5 -5.96 3.07 -8.85
CA VAL A 5 -6.16 4.48 -8.59
C VAL A 5 -5.31 5.31 -9.51
N ARG A 6 -5.84 6.49 -9.79
CA ARG A 6 -5.20 7.46 -10.65
C ARG A 6 -5.00 8.73 -9.83
N GLN A 7 -3.85 9.32 -9.99
CA GLN A 7 -3.54 10.64 -9.45
C GLN A 7 -4.55 11.68 -9.97
N ILE A 8 -4.69 12.82 -9.32
CA ILE A 8 -5.71 13.81 -9.69
C ILE A 8 -5.11 15.04 -10.34
N PHE A 9 -5.68 15.41 -11.49
CA PHE A 9 -5.46 16.68 -12.18
C PHE A 9 -6.24 17.82 -11.47
N PRO A 10 -5.73 19.07 -11.33
CA PRO A 10 -4.71 19.74 -12.15
C PRO A 10 -3.29 19.78 -11.56
N LEU A 11 -3.02 19.08 -10.46
CA LEU A 11 -1.73 19.19 -9.78
C LEU A 11 -0.58 18.53 -10.57
N THR A 12 -0.90 17.62 -11.50
CA THR A 12 0.07 16.96 -12.39
C THR A 12 -0.42 16.88 -13.82
N LEU A 13 0.37 17.41 -14.76
CA LEU A 13 0.10 17.39 -16.21
C LEU A 13 0.01 15.98 -16.80
N PHE A 14 0.79 15.04 -16.24
CA PHE A 14 0.81 13.65 -16.65
C PHE A 14 0.45 12.81 -15.44
N THR A 15 -0.73 12.18 -15.51
CA THR A 15 -1.32 11.53 -14.35
C THR A 15 -0.80 10.12 -14.18
N ASP A 16 -0.19 9.83 -13.05
CA ASP A 16 0.27 8.49 -12.72
C ASP A 16 -0.89 7.57 -12.31
N GLU A 17 -0.64 6.27 -12.40
CA GLU A 17 -1.58 5.24 -11.97
C GLU A 17 -0.89 4.21 -11.07
N LEU A 18 -1.57 3.84 -9.99
CA LEU A 18 -1.17 2.77 -9.09
C LEU A 18 -2.16 1.61 -9.25
N ILE A 19 -1.65 0.45 -9.61
CA ILE A 19 -2.42 -0.78 -9.83
C ILE A 19 -1.99 -1.79 -8.75
N VAL A 20 -2.98 -2.30 -8.03
CA VAL A 20 -2.79 -3.30 -6.98
C VAL A 20 -3.26 -4.64 -7.51
N GLU A 21 -2.33 -5.57 -7.66
CA GLU A 21 -2.59 -6.98 -7.94
C GLU A 21 -2.28 -7.81 -6.68
N GLU A 22 -2.72 -9.06 -6.68
CA GLU A 22 -2.52 -9.97 -5.55
C GLU A 22 -1.04 -10.28 -5.31
N LEU A 23 -0.24 -10.40 -6.37
CA LEU A 23 1.17 -10.81 -6.27
C LEU A 23 2.15 -9.64 -6.38
N ARG A 24 1.70 -8.48 -6.84
CA ARG A 24 2.58 -7.32 -7.10
C ARG A 24 1.80 -6.01 -7.13
N ILE A 25 2.53 -4.93 -6.87
CA ILE A 25 2.04 -3.56 -6.99
C ILE A 25 2.77 -2.88 -8.13
N ILE A 26 2.02 -2.24 -9.02
CA ILE A 26 2.54 -1.63 -10.24
C ILE A 26 2.26 -0.13 -10.20
N TRP A 27 3.29 0.67 -10.42
CA TRP A 27 3.20 2.10 -10.63
C TRP A 27 3.50 2.42 -12.10
N PHE A 28 2.48 2.93 -12.79
CA PHE A 28 2.59 3.44 -14.13
C PHE A 28 2.83 4.95 -14.07
N ARG A 29 4.10 5.34 -14.21
CA ARG A 29 4.55 6.73 -14.12
C ARG A 29 4.64 7.37 -15.49
N ARG A 30 3.92 8.47 -15.70
CA ARG A 30 3.91 9.21 -16.96
C ARG A 30 4.84 10.42 -16.84
N LYS A 31 6.00 10.37 -17.50
CA LYS A 31 7.00 11.46 -17.48
C LYS A 31 6.78 12.51 -18.56
N GLY A 32 5.95 12.23 -19.56
CA GLY A 32 5.66 13.15 -20.67
C GLY A 32 4.74 12.53 -21.73
N PRO A 33 4.50 13.22 -22.86
CA PRO A 33 3.57 12.78 -23.91
C PRO A 33 3.92 11.41 -24.52
N TRP A 34 5.20 11.03 -24.49
CA TRP A 34 5.71 9.78 -25.05
C TRP A 34 6.68 9.03 -24.12
N SER A 35 6.76 9.43 -22.85
CA SER A 35 7.67 8.81 -21.87
C SER A 35 6.87 8.25 -20.72
N ASN A 36 6.96 6.93 -20.56
CA ASN A 36 6.34 6.20 -19.45
C ASN A 36 7.41 5.33 -18.80
N GLU A 37 7.28 5.16 -17.49
CA GLU A 37 8.08 4.28 -16.66
C GLU A 37 7.13 3.36 -15.89
N VAL A 38 7.43 2.07 -15.86
CA VAL A 38 6.63 1.08 -15.13
C VAL A 38 7.51 0.49 -14.05
N ILE A 39 7.14 0.72 -12.79
CA ILE A 39 7.83 0.18 -11.62
C ILE A 39 6.91 -0.87 -11.00
N SER A 40 7.46 -2.03 -10.68
CA SER A 40 6.71 -3.12 -10.04
C SER A 40 7.47 -3.61 -8.82
N ILE A 41 6.75 -3.80 -7.71
CA ILE A 41 7.26 -4.41 -6.47
C ILE A 41 6.44 -5.67 -6.22
N MET A 42 7.11 -6.81 -6.02
CA MET A 42 6.44 -8.07 -5.64
C MET A 42 5.88 -7.94 -4.23
N ALA A 43 4.72 -8.53 -3.96
CA ALA A 43 4.08 -8.47 -2.64
C ALA A 43 5.00 -8.99 -1.52
N THR A 44 5.79 -10.02 -1.81
CA THR A 44 6.81 -10.60 -0.90
C THR A 44 7.93 -9.64 -0.54
N ASP A 45 8.21 -8.67 -1.42
CA ASP A 45 9.36 -7.78 -1.31
C ASP A 45 8.97 -6.43 -0.69
N ILE A 46 7.69 -6.24 -0.35
CA ILE A 46 7.22 -5.01 0.31
C ILE A 46 7.68 -5.04 1.78
N ALA A 47 8.54 -4.07 2.13
CA ALA A 47 9.02 -3.89 3.49
C ALA A 47 8.01 -3.12 4.35
N CYS A 48 7.48 -2.01 3.82
CA CYS A 48 6.47 -1.21 4.50
C CYS A 48 5.66 -0.35 3.54
N VAL A 49 4.46 0.02 3.99
CA VAL A 49 3.53 0.90 3.27
C VAL A 49 3.15 2.07 4.18
N ASN A 50 3.59 3.26 3.80
CA ASN A 50 3.28 4.51 4.49
C ASN A 50 2.27 5.31 3.68
N ALA A 51 1.41 6.04 4.39
CA ALA A 51 0.43 6.90 3.77
C ALA A 51 0.20 8.15 4.63
N SER A 52 0.08 9.30 3.98
CA SER A 52 -0.24 10.57 4.63
C SER A 52 -1.36 11.25 3.84
N SER A 53 -2.23 12.00 4.51
CA SER A 53 -3.25 12.78 3.80
C SER A 53 -3.63 14.05 4.53
N GLY A 54 -3.77 15.12 3.74
CA GLY A 54 -4.43 16.36 4.15
C GLY A 54 -5.95 16.26 4.04
N PRO A 55 -6.65 17.41 4.04
CA PRO A 55 -8.11 17.44 4.01
C PRO A 55 -8.74 16.79 2.77
N PHE A 56 -8.07 16.91 1.61
CA PHE A 56 -8.62 16.47 0.32
C PHE A 56 -7.74 15.43 -0.38
N PHE A 57 -6.42 15.61 -0.30
CA PHE A 57 -5.45 14.79 -1.02
C PHE A 57 -4.42 14.19 -0.08
N GLY A 58 -3.77 13.14 -0.54
CA GLY A 58 -2.66 12.51 0.17
C GLY A 58 -1.75 11.75 -0.77
N GLU A 59 -0.88 10.98 -0.16
CA GLU A 59 0.18 10.24 -0.82
C GLU A 59 0.32 8.85 -0.21
N ILE A 60 0.91 7.95 -1.00
CA ILE A 60 1.31 6.61 -0.58
C ILE A 60 2.78 6.42 -0.94
N HIS A 61 3.54 5.85 -0.01
CA HIS A 61 4.91 5.42 -0.21
C HIS A 61 5.06 3.94 0.13
N ILE A 62 5.36 3.13 -0.88
CA ILE A 62 5.60 1.69 -0.75
C ILE A 62 7.10 1.47 -0.91
N LYS A 63 7.72 0.95 0.15
CA LYS A 63 9.16 0.64 0.15
C LYS A 63 9.35 -0.85 -0.01
N SER A 64 10.25 -1.21 -0.93
CA SER A 64 10.77 -2.56 -1.02
C SER A 64 11.76 -2.85 0.11
N LEU A 65 12.09 -4.12 0.32
CA LEU A 65 13.24 -4.56 1.10
C LEU A 65 14.54 -3.90 0.58
N THR A 66 15.56 -3.83 1.44
CA THR A 66 16.81 -3.11 1.22
C THR A 66 17.40 -3.31 -0.19
N GLY A 67 17.58 -2.21 -0.92
CA GLY A 67 18.15 -2.20 -2.27
C GLY A 67 17.14 -2.38 -3.42
N GLY A 68 15.85 -2.56 -3.13
CA GLY A 68 14.79 -2.65 -4.13
C GLY A 68 14.19 -1.30 -4.55
N PRO A 69 13.28 -1.32 -5.55
CA PRO A 69 12.60 -0.11 -6.02
C PRO A 69 11.60 0.42 -5.00
N GLU A 70 11.28 1.71 -5.10
CA GLU A 70 10.26 2.36 -4.29
C GLU A 70 9.16 2.94 -5.17
N ILE A 71 7.92 2.90 -4.68
CA ILE A 71 6.77 3.54 -5.34
C ILE A 71 6.30 4.69 -4.46
N MET A 72 6.24 5.88 -5.02
CA MET A 72 5.73 7.08 -4.33
C MET A 72 4.72 7.78 -5.23
N VAL A 73 3.45 7.75 -4.83
CA VAL A 73 2.35 8.36 -5.59
C VAL A 73 1.66 9.39 -4.70
N ASP A 74 1.74 10.65 -5.11
CA ASP A 74 1.09 11.77 -4.42
C ASP A 74 -0.25 12.14 -5.10
N ASN A 75 -0.90 13.20 -4.60
CA ASN A 75 -2.11 13.78 -5.21
C ASN A 75 -3.25 12.76 -5.43
N LEU A 76 -3.37 11.78 -4.53
CA LEU A 76 -4.46 10.81 -4.47
C LEU A 76 -5.62 11.38 -3.64
N LEU A 77 -6.87 10.95 -3.89
CA LEU A 77 -7.98 11.31 -3.02
C LEU A 77 -7.77 10.74 -1.63
N ARG A 78 -8.05 11.53 -0.59
CA ARG A 78 -8.01 11.09 0.80
C ARG A 78 -8.74 9.76 1.04
N ARG A 79 -9.89 9.56 0.39
CA ARG A 79 -10.71 8.33 0.53
C ARG A 79 -10.02 7.08 -0.01
N ASP A 80 -9.09 7.23 -0.93
CA ASP A 80 -8.40 6.13 -1.60
C ASP A 80 -7.06 5.83 -0.92
N VAL A 81 -6.38 6.87 -0.40
CA VAL A 81 -5.06 6.76 0.27
C VAL A 81 -5.04 5.67 1.34
N TYR A 82 -5.94 5.74 2.33
CA TYR A 82 -5.94 4.77 3.42
C TYR A 82 -6.47 3.39 2.99
N LYS A 83 -7.40 3.34 2.03
CA LYS A 83 -7.91 2.07 1.51
C LYS A 83 -6.82 1.27 0.81
N ILE A 84 -6.05 1.92 -0.06
CA ILE A 84 -4.95 1.29 -0.77
C ILE A 84 -3.86 0.90 0.23
N ARG A 85 -3.52 1.78 1.19
CA ARG A 85 -2.51 1.46 2.21
C ARG A 85 -2.87 0.18 2.94
N SER A 86 -4.11 0.05 3.42
CA SER A 86 -4.59 -1.17 4.08
C SER A 86 -4.60 -2.39 3.15
N LEU A 87 -5.01 -2.22 1.88
CA LEU A 87 -5.04 -3.31 0.91
C LEU A 87 -3.62 -3.84 0.59
N VAL A 88 -2.68 -2.94 0.31
CA VAL A 88 -1.29 -3.31 -0.02
C VAL A 88 -0.59 -3.93 1.19
N GLU A 89 -0.83 -3.40 2.39
CA GLU A 89 -0.30 -3.98 3.63
C GLU A 89 -0.86 -5.39 3.87
N GLY A 90 -2.17 -5.57 3.69
CA GLY A 90 -2.80 -6.90 3.80
C GLY A 90 -2.20 -7.90 2.82
N ILE A 91 -2.04 -7.50 1.55
CA ILE A 91 -1.40 -8.33 0.52
C ILE A 91 0.04 -8.68 0.89
N ALA A 92 0.84 -7.71 1.35
CA ALA A 92 2.22 -7.93 1.75
C ALA A 92 2.34 -8.89 2.95
N LEU A 93 1.45 -8.78 3.93
CA LEU A 93 1.39 -9.69 5.08
C LEU A 93 1.00 -11.10 4.63
N SER A 94 -0.07 -11.23 3.84
CA SER A 94 -0.51 -12.53 3.31
C SER A 94 0.58 -13.23 2.50
N ALA A 95 1.32 -12.48 1.67
CA ALA A 95 2.39 -13.03 0.85
C ALA A 95 3.60 -13.50 1.68
N ARG A 96 3.92 -12.83 2.80
CA ARG A 96 5.08 -13.14 3.64
C ARG A 96 4.84 -14.28 4.61
N GLU A 97 3.66 -14.33 5.21
CA GLU A 97 3.33 -15.34 6.22
C GLU A 97 2.80 -16.64 5.60
N GLY A 98 2.62 -16.68 4.27
CA GLY A 98 1.93 -17.79 3.61
C GLY A 98 0.51 -17.97 4.14
N LEU A 99 -0.07 -16.91 4.73
CA LEU A 99 -1.40 -16.91 5.30
C LEU A 99 -2.38 -17.22 4.18
N THR A 100 -2.90 -18.43 4.22
CA THR A 100 -4.13 -18.76 3.50
C THR A 100 -5.21 -17.97 4.23
N ILE A 101 -5.91 -17.05 3.55
CA ILE A 101 -7.04 -16.34 4.15
C ILE A 101 -8.16 -17.35 4.35
N GLU A 102 -8.05 -18.13 5.42
CA GLU A 102 -9.11 -18.98 5.92
C GLU A 102 -10.13 -18.08 6.64
N ASP A 103 -11.41 -18.46 6.58
CA ASP A 103 -12.55 -17.76 7.21
C ASP A 103 -12.52 -17.93 8.74
N THR A 104 -11.36 -17.69 9.35
CA THR A 104 -11.15 -17.77 10.79
C THR A 104 -11.62 -16.46 11.42
N SER A 105 -12.30 -16.56 12.56
CA SER A 105 -12.90 -15.40 13.24
C SER A 105 -11.83 -14.38 13.65
N LEU A 106 -11.70 -13.32 12.85
CA LEU A 106 -10.78 -12.18 13.04
C LEU A 106 -10.86 -11.56 14.45
N ASP A 107 -11.99 -11.72 15.14
CA ASP A 107 -12.22 -11.21 16.49
C ASP A 107 -11.32 -11.86 17.55
N VAL A 108 -11.05 -13.17 17.45
CA VAL A 108 -10.24 -13.90 18.43
C VAL A 108 -8.76 -13.50 18.31
N GLU A 109 -8.27 -13.42 17.08
CA GLU A 109 -6.89 -13.02 16.80
C GLU A 109 -6.64 -11.57 17.22
N LYS A 110 -7.57 -10.66 16.90
CA LYS A 110 -7.54 -9.27 17.37
C LYS A 110 -7.47 -9.19 18.90
N GLN A 111 -8.25 -10.00 19.61
CA GLN A 111 -8.23 -10.00 21.07
C GLN A 111 -6.90 -10.51 21.64
N ASN A 112 -6.27 -11.50 21.00
CA ASN A 112 -4.96 -12.01 21.39
C ASN A 112 -3.85 -10.97 21.18
N LEU A 113 -3.86 -10.27 20.04
CA LEU A 113 -2.90 -9.21 19.74
C LEU A 113 -3.04 -8.01 20.70
N LEU A 114 -4.28 -7.61 21.04
CA LEU A 114 -4.52 -6.56 22.03
C LEU A 114 -4.00 -6.94 23.42
N ARG A 115 -4.10 -8.22 23.81
CA ARG A 115 -3.52 -8.72 25.06
C ARG A 115 -2.00 -8.72 25.03
N ALA A 116 -1.39 -9.12 23.92
CA ALA A 116 0.07 -9.13 23.76
C ALA A 116 0.69 -7.71 23.73
N GLY A 117 -0.03 -6.73 23.17
CA GLY A 117 0.40 -5.33 23.12
C GLY A 117 0.26 -4.56 24.43
N ASN A 118 -0.52 -5.05 25.40
CA ASN A 118 -0.59 -4.49 26.74
C ASN A 118 0.64 -4.93 27.54
N ILE A 119 1.68 -4.08 27.54
CA ILE A 119 2.83 -4.22 28.45
C ILE A 119 2.30 -4.19 29.90
N PRO A 120 2.56 -5.21 30.74
CA PRO A 120 2.24 -5.12 32.15
C PRO A 120 3.02 -3.94 32.72
N GLN A 121 2.32 -2.99 33.34
CA GLN A 121 2.97 -1.95 34.14
C GLN A 121 3.77 -2.68 35.22
N MET A 122 5.10 -2.72 35.07
CA MET A 122 6.00 -3.27 36.07
C MET A 122 5.94 -2.33 37.28
N THR A 123 5.14 -2.70 38.27
CA THR A 123 5.25 -2.21 39.66
C THR A 123 6.47 -2.79 40.34
#